data_AF-A0A527E6Y0-F1
#
_entry.id   AF-A0A527E6Y0-F1
#
_cell.length_a   1.000
_cell.length_b   1.000
_cell.length_c   1.000
_cell.angle_alpha   90.00
_cell.angle_beta   90.00
_cell.angle_gamma   90.00
#
_symmetry.space_group_name_H-M   'P 1'
#
loop_
_entity.id
_entity.type
_entity.pdbx_description
1 polymer ?
#
loop_
_entity_poly.entity_id
_entity_poly.type
_entity_poly.pdbx_seq_one_letter_code
_entity_poly.pdbx_strand_id
1 'polypeptide(L)'
;MQVSVTDAKGQLTELVRRAEAGDEVILTRHGHAAVRLVPIKAMPDKKGRRALLEAARAMGAAKAKAGPSAARSQDFLYGDDGMPV
;
A
#
# COMPACT_ATOMS: atom_id res chain seq x y z
N MET A 1 1.01 3.61 19.39
CA MET A 1 1.37 3.53 20.82
C MET A 1 2.61 4.38 21.11
N GLN A 2 2.75 4.89 22.34
CA GLN A 2 3.94 5.63 22.78
C GLN A 2 4.64 4.87 23.92
N VAL A 3 5.95 4.69 23.81
CA VAL A 3 6.75 3.92 24.78
C VAL A 3 7.96 4.74 25.17
N SER A 4 8.35 4.78 26.45
CA SER A 4 9.58 5.46 26.83
C SER A 4 10.79 4.72 26.27
N VAL A 5 11.87 5.43 25.90
CA VAL A 5 13.11 4.79 25.42
C VAL A 5 13.67 3.81 26.46
N THR A 6 13.50 4.10 27.76
CA THR A 6 13.93 3.24 28.86
C THR A 6 13.15 1.92 28.86
N ASP A 7 11.82 1.98 28.75
CA ASP A 7 10.96 0.78 28.72
C ASP A 7 11.16 -0.01 27.42
N ALA A 8 11.41 0.69 26.32
CA ALA A 8 11.63 0.08 25.01
C ALA A 8 12.88 -0.80 24.97
N LYS A 9 13.91 -0.53 25.79
CA LYS A 9 15.18 -1.29 25.78
C LYS A 9 14.98 -2.79 26.04
N GLY A 10 14.02 -3.17 26.88
CA GLY A 10 13.73 -4.57 27.21
C GLY A 10 12.76 -5.27 26.25
N GLN A 11 12.08 -4.51 25.38
CA GLN A 11 10.98 -5.02 24.54
C GLN A 11 11.16 -4.62 23.06
N LEU A 12 12.33 -4.12 22.67
CA LEU A 12 12.55 -3.55 21.34
C LEU A 12 12.22 -4.54 20.23
N THR A 13 12.54 -5.83 20.40
CA THR A 13 12.21 -6.88 19.44
C THR A 13 10.71 -6.99 19.17
N GLU A 14 9.89 -6.95 20.21
CA GLU A 14 8.43 -7.00 20.08
C GLU A 14 7.88 -5.68 19.49
N LEU A 15 8.44 -4.54 19.88
CA LEU A 15 8.05 -3.24 19.32
C LEU A 15 8.36 -3.15 17.81
N VAL A 16 9.48 -3.70 17.36
CA VAL A 16 9.84 -3.79 15.94
C VAL A 16 8.86 -4.72 15.22
N ARG A 17 8.58 -5.91 15.76
CA ARG A 17 7.61 -6.85 15.18
C ARG A 17 6.22 -6.22 15.02
N ARG A 18 5.77 -5.43 16.00
CA ARG A 18 4.52 -4.65 15.91
C ARG A 18 4.57 -3.60 14.81
N ALA A 19 5.66 -2.84 14.72
CA ALA A 19 5.86 -1.87 13.65
C ALA A 19 5.86 -2.53 12.25
N GLU A 20 6.46 -3.71 12.12
CA GLU A 20 6.44 -4.52 10.89
C GLU A 20 5.04 -5.04 10.53
N ALA A 21 4.24 -5.39 11.54
CA ALA A 21 2.84 -5.78 11.37
C ALA A 21 1.93 -4.60 10.97
N GLY A 22 2.40 -3.36 11.13
CA GLY A 22 1.68 -2.14 10.73
C GLY A 22 1.24 -1.26 11.89
N ASP A 23 1.57 -1.62 13.14
CA ASP A 23 1.27 -0.77 14.30
C ASP A 23 2.15 0.49 14.29
N GLU A 24 1.57 1.64 14.61
CA GLU A 24 2.37 2.83 14.84
C GLU A 24 3.04 2.77 16.21
N VAL A 25 4.38 2.75 16.24
CA VAL A 25 5.17 2.74 17.48
C VAL A 25 6.06 3.98 17.55
N ILE A 26 5.84 4.80 18.57
CA ILE A 26 6.59 6.03 18.83
C ILE A 26 7.38 5.85 20.12
N LEU A 27 8.69 6.09 20.08
CA LEU A 27 9.52 6.13 21.28
C LEU A 27 9.59 7.55 21.80
N THR A 28 9.47 7.68 23.12
CA THR A 28 9.44 8.95 23.83
C THR A 28 10.64 9.09 24.75
N ARG A 29 11.13 10.32 24.91
CA ARG A 29 12.16 10.67 25.89
C ARG A 29 11.60 11.77 26.78
N HIS A 30 11.60 11.54 28.10
CA HIS A 30 11.01 12.48 29.07
C HIS A 30 9.55 12.86 28.75
N GLY A 31 8.75 11.90 28.27
CA GLY A 31 7.34 12.13 27.92
C GLY A 31 7.11 12.81 26.56
N HIS A 32 8.17 13.17 25.84
CA HIS A 32 8.07 13.77 24.50
C HIS A 32 8.38 12.76 23.41
N ALA A 33 7.59 12.74 22.34
CA ALA A 33 7.86 11.94 21.16
C ALA A 33 9.23 12.29 20.57
N ALA A 34 10.11 11.30 20.49
CA ALA A 34 11.49 11.48 20.03
C ALA A 34 11.73 10.84 18.67
N VAL A 35 11.23 9.60 18.47
CA VAL A 35 11.38 8.86 17.21
C VAL A 35 10.18 7.97 16.94
N ARG A 36 9.96 7.60 15.67
CA ARG A 36 8.94 6.63 15.26
C ARG A 36 9.61 5.45 14.58
N LEU A 37 9.21 4.23 14.96
CA LEU A 37 9.60 3.02 14.25
C LEU A 37 8.75 2.91 12.98
N VAL A 38 9.42 2.82 11.84
CA VAL A 38 8.76 2.68 10.54
C VAL A 38 9.32 1.42 9.88
N PRO A 39 8.48 0.46 9.46
CA PRO A 39 8.97 -0.74 8.81
C PRO A 39 9.56 -0.41 7.45
N ILE A 40 10.71 -1.01 7.16
CA ILE A 40 11.33 -0.91 5.84
C ILE A 40 10.62 -1.91 4.93
N LYS A 41 9.69 -1.42 4.12
CA LYS A 41 9.03 -2.25 3.10
C LYS A 41 10.01 -2.49 1.96
N ALA A 42 10.46 -3.74 1.82
CA ALA A 42 11.21 -4.14 0.64
C ALA A 42 10.33 -3.95 -0.60
N MET A 43 10.82 -3.17 -1.56
CA MET A 43 10.16 -3.10 -2.86
C MET A 43 10.26 -4.48 -3.53
N PRO A 44 9.18 -4.99 -4.14
CA PRO A 44 9.27 -6.21 -4.93
C PRO A 44 10.34 -6.05 -6.01
N ASP A 45 11.18 -7.06 -6.16
CA ASP A 45 12.11 -7.13 -7.29
C ASP A 45 11.34 -7.19 -8.62
N LYS A 46 12.06 -7.13 -9.76
CA LYS A 46 11.40 -7.15 -11.08
C LYS A 46 10.49 -8.38 -11.25
N LYS A 47 10.89 -9.53 -10.70
CA LYS A 47 10.14 -10.78 -10.77
C LYS A 47 8.87 -10.71 -9.92
N GLY A 48 8.98 -10.27 -8.67
CA GLY A 48 7.86 -10.08 -7.75
C GLY A 48 6.86 -9.06 -8.25
N ARG A 49 7.34 -7.93 -8.81
CA ARG A 49 6.47 -6.93 -9.44
C ARG A 49 5.72 -7.50 -10.63
N ARG A 50 6.38 -8.29 -11.49
CA ARG A 50 5.71 -8.98 -12.60
C ARG A 50 4.64 -9.95 -12.09
N ALA A 51 4.98 -10.80 -11.12
CA ALA A 51 4.03 -11.76 -10.56
C ALA A 51 2.78 -11.08 -9.97
N LEU A 52 2.97 -9.97 -9.25
CA LEU A 52 1.87 -9.17 -8.70
C LEU A 52 0.95 -8.63 -9.80
N LEU A 53 1.51 -8.08 -10.89
CA LEU A 53 0.74 -7.54 -12.01
C LEU A 53 -0.04 -8.64 -12.74
N GLU A 54 0.55 -9.81 -12.96
CA GLU A 54 -0.17 -10.93 -13.60
C GLU A 54 -1.29 -11.47 -12.69
N ALA A 55 -1.07 -11.56 -11.38
CA ALA A 55 -2.12 -11.93 -10.42
C ALA A 55 -3.29 -10.93 -10.45
N ALA A 56 -2.98 -9.62 -10.45
CA ALA A 56 -4.00 -8.58 -10.58
C ALA A 56 -4.78 -8.68 -11.90
N ARG A 57 -4.10 -8.96 -13.03
CA ARG A 57 -4.75 -9.18 -14.32
C ARG A 57 -5.68 -10.39 -14.31
N ALA A 58 -5.26 -11.51 -13.73
CA ALA A 58 -6.09 -12.72 -13.62
C ALA A 58 -7.36 -12.46 -12.77
N MET A 59 -7.21 -11.80 -11.62
CA MET A 59 -8.34 -11.41 -10.78
C MET A 59 -9.31 -10.45 -11.49
N GLY A 60 -8.78 -9.52 -12.29
CA GLY A 60 -9.58 -8.60 -13.09
C GLY A 60 -10.32 -9.29 -14.23
N ALA A 61 -9.66 -10.21 -14.95
CA ALA A 61 -10.25 -10.97 -16.04
C ALA A 61 -11.45 -11.82 -15.58
N ALA A 62 -11.40 -12.38 -14.36
CA ALA A 62 -12.53 -13.09 -13.75
C ALA A 62 -13.78 -12.20 -13.54
N LYS A 63 -13.63 -10.87 -13.55
CA LYS A 63 -14.71 -9.89 -13.39
C LYS A 63 -15.12 -9.24 -14.72
N ALA A 64 -14.60 -9.70 -15.85
CA ALA A 64 -14.91 -9.12 -17.15
C ALA A 64 -16.41 -9.27 -17.46
N LYS A 65 -17.04 -8.17 -17.87
CA LYS A 65 -18.42 -8.16 -18.39
C LYS A 65 -18.38 -8.16 -19.91
N ALA A 66 -19.41 -8.72 -20.53
CA ALA A 66 -19.62 -8.58 -21.96
C ALA A 66 -19.83 -7.09 -22.32
N GLY A 67 -19.31 -6.67 -23.47
CA GLY A 67 -19.45 -5.29 -23.95
C GLY A 67 -18.20 -4.78 -24.67
N PRO A 68 -18.20 -3.49 -25.07
CA PRO A 68 -17.05 -2.85 -25.70
C PRO A 68 -15.80 -2.94 -24.81
N SER A 69 -14.63 -3.06 -25.44
CA SER A 69 -13.38 -3.10 -24.70
C SER A 69 -13.10 -1.76 -24.01
N ALA A 70 -12.17 -1.76 -23.04
CA ALA A 70 -11.78 -0.56 -22.32
C ALA A 70 -11.34 0.61 -23.24
N ALA A 71 -10.88 0.34 -24.46
CA ALA A 71 -10.54 1.36 -25.45
C ALA A 71 -11.74 2.24 -25.86
N ARG A 72 -12.97 1.74 -25.68
CA ARG A 72 -14.23 2.40 -26.00
C ARG A 72 -14.96 2.90 -24.75
N SER A 73 -14.29 2.87 -23.59
CA SER A 73 -14.89 3.26 -22.30
C SER A 73 -15.27 4.74 -22.22
N GLN A 74 -14.80 5.56 -23.17
CA GLN A 74 -15.05 7.00 -23.23
C GLN A 74 -15.99 7.41 -24.37
N ASP A 75 -16.52 6.47 -25.15
CA ASP A 75 -17.35 6.76 -26.32
C ASP A 75 -18.60 7.59 -25.97
N PHE A 76 -19.13 7.42 -24.75
CA PHE A 76 -20.30 8.17 -24.31
C PHE A 76 -19.98 9.63 -23.94
N LEU A 77 -18.70 9.99 -23.83
CA LEU A 77 -18.24 11.33 -23.47
C LEU A 77 -18.07 12.23 -24.69
N TYR A 78 -17.97 11.68 -25.90
CA TYR A 78 -17.66 12.43 -27.12
C TYR A 78 -18.66 12.08 -28.23
N GLY A 79 -19.16 13.09 -28.91
CA GLY A 79 -19.98 12.92 -30.11
C GLY A 79 -19.16 12.40 -31.31
N ASP A 80 -19.83 12.12 -32.41
CA ASP A 80 -19.18 11.64 -33.65
C ASP A 80 -18.19 12.66 -34.24
N ASP A 81 -18.29 13.93 -33.86
CA ASP A 81 -17.36 15.02 -34.19
C ASP A 81 -16.12 15.07 -33.27
N GLY A 82 -16.06 14.18 -32.26
CA GLY A 82 -14.99 14.13 -31.27
C GLY A 82 -15.08 15.21 -30.19
N MET A 83 -16.15 16.01 -30.17
CA MET A 83 -16.37 17.04 -29.16
C MET A 83 -17.12 16.45 -27.96
N PRO A 84 -16.90 16.97 -26.74
CA PRO A 84 -17.69 16.57 -25.59
C PRO A 84 -19.19 16.79 -25.83
N VAL A 85 -20.01 15.81 -25.44
CA VAL A 85 -21.48 15.90 -25.47
C VAL A 85 -22.05 16.85 -24.41
#